data_AF-A0A3A9F3D0-F1
#
_entry.id   AF-A0A3A9F3D0-F1
#
_cell.length_a   1.000
_cell.length_b   1.000
_cell.length_c   1.000
_cell.angle_alpha   90.00
_cell.angle_beta   90.00
_cell.angle_gamma   90.00
#
_symmetry.space_group_name_H-M   'P 1'
#
loop_
_entity.id
_entity.type
_entity.pdbx_description
1 polymer ?
#
loop_
_entity_poly.entity_id
_entity_poly.type
_entity_poly.pdbx_seq_one_letter_code
_entity_poly.pdbx_strand_id
1 'polypeptide(L)'
;MTSQKHLIWKESEYSYPMSAGFSPFLVSYIHSKGTRPAMLVIPGGGYCFVSPTEAEPVAMEFYEAGYNAFVLTYTVNPLMNAPLKDQPLQDISRAVRLIRRKSKEFSVQPDKLAVCGFSAGGHLAASLCVHWKDAGDPNPAYQAVSNRPDAGVLCYPVITSGEFAHRDSFTALLGKDASEDDLRYMSLETQVTPDTPPCFLWQTAEDGAVPVENSYFFAQACKKAGVDFAHHVFTKGQHGLSLANANWLAGRHGADYAMAQVAALREAVRAGRIPGIQPDAMEGYFTPPQDVGPAYRAELEKACRQVKVWPKLAEAWLGEILELNQ
;
A
#
# COMPACT_ATOMS: atom_id res chain seq x y z
N MET A 1 7.60 15.28 17.44
CA MET A 1 7.14 14.01 16.86
C MET A 1 8.37 13.26 16.38
N THR A 2 8.49 11.98 16.72
CA THR A 2 9.69 11.19 16.39
C THR A 2 9.25 10.01 15.54
N SER A 3 9.72 9.95 14.30
CA SER A 3 9.56 8.76 13.46
C SER A 3 10.56 7.70 13.90
N GLN A 4 10.14 6.44 13.98
CA GLN A 4 11.03 5.32 14.33
C GLN A 4 10.91 4.18 13.33
N LYS A 5 12.05 3.64 12.90
CA LYS A 5 12.13 2.47 12.03
C LYS A 5 12.08 1.18 12.84
N HIS A 6 11.28 0.21 12.39
CA HIS A 6 11.11 -1.12 13.00
C HIS A 6 11.22 -2.19 11.91
N LEU A 7 12.25 -3.04 11.95
CA LEU A 7 12.33 -4.21 11.07
C LEU A 7 11.18 -5.17 11.40
N ILE A 8 10.50 -5.69 10.37
CA ILE A 8 9.38 -6.63 10.57
C ILE A 8 9.84 -8.10 10.59
N TRP A 9 11.00 -8.37 10.00
CA TRP A 9 11.63 -9.68 9.95
C TRP A 9 12.92 -9.69 10.76
N LYS A 10 13.23 -10.84 11.37
CA LYS A 10 14.61 -11.14 11.76
C LYS A 10 15.42 -11.48 10.51
N GLU A 11 16.74 -11.30 10.57
CA GLU A 11 17.64 -11.58 9.45
C GLU A 11 17.49 -13.00 8.89
N SER A 12 17.27 -14.00 9.76
CA SER A 12 17.07 -15.40 9.36
C SER A 12 15.66 -15.71 8.82
N GLU A 13 14.70 -14.79 8.92
CA GLU A 13 13.30 -15.00 8.55
C GLU A 13 12.96 -14.42 7.16
N TYR A 14 13.83 -13.58 6.58
CA TYR A 14 13.60 -12.90 5.30
C TYR A 14 14.64 -13.31 4.26
N SER A 15 14.18 -13.78 3.10
CA SER A 15 15.05 -14.43 2.11
C SER A 15 14.76 -14.06 0.66
N TYR A 16 14.14 -12.90 0.39
CA TYR A 16 13.91 -12.47 -0.99
C TYR A 16 15.25 -12.33 -1.76
N PRO A 17 15.46 -13.05 -2.88
CA PRO A 17 16.76 -13.14 -3.55
C PRO A 17 17.30 -11.80 -4.06
N MET A 18 16.40 -10.91 -4.49
CA MET A 18 16.74 -9.62 -5.07
C MET A 18 16.60 -8.47 -4.06
N SER A 19 16.78 -8.77 -2.78
CA SER A 19 16.72 -7.78 -1.70
C SER A 19 17.93 -6.87 -1.65
N ALA A 20 19.11 -7.32 -2.09
CA ALA A 20 20.34 -6.54 -2.02
C ALA A 20 20.66 -6.00 -0.60
N GLY A 21 20.39 -6.80 0.43
CA GLY A 21 20.59 -6.43 1.84
C GLY A 21 19.48 -5.55 2.44
N PHE A 22 18.45 -5.21 1.66
CA PHE A 22 17.21 -4.66 2.19
C PHE A 22 16.46 -5.70 3.03
N SER A 23 15.81 -5.25 4.10
CA SER A 23 14.77 -6.01 4.80
C SER A 23 13.58 -5.08 5.02
N PRO A 24 12.34 -5.53 4.76
CA PRO A 24 11.13 -4.76 4.99
C PRO A 24 11.03 -4.18 6.40
N PHE A 25 10.42 -3.00 6.50
CA PHE A 25 10.28 -2.31 7.78
C PHE A 25 9.06 -1.39 7.84
N LEU A 26 8.66 -1.08 9.07
CA LEU A 26 7.72 -0.02 9.39
C LEU A 26 8.45 1.25 9.78
N VAL A 27 7.92 2.39 9.39
CA VAL A 27 8.19 3.67 10.05
C VAL A 27 6.94 4.07 10.82
N SER A 28 7.08 4.27 12.14
CA SER A 28 5.97 4.61 13.03
C SER A 28 5.93 6.10 13.36
N TYR A 29 4.72 6.63 13.45
CA TYR A 29 4.38 8.00 13.78
C TYR A 29 3.38 7.98 14.94
N ILE A 30 3.90 8.12 16.17
CA ILE A 30 3.15 7.86 17.40
C ILE A 30 2.90 9.16 18.18
N HIS A 31 1.67 9.35 18.64
CA HIS A 31 1.30 10.45 19.54
C HIS A 31 1.97 10.26 20.90
N SER A 32 2.42 11.35 21.52
CA SER A 32 3.11 11.29 22.81
C SER A 32 2.20 10.90 23.99
N LYS A 33 0.88 10.95 23.81
CA LYS A 33 -0.13 10.65 24.83
C LYS A 33 -1.34 9.94 24.24
N GLY A 34 -1.89 9.03 25.03
CA GLY A 34 -3.14 8.33 24.75
C GLY A 34 -2.99 7.11 23.85
N THR A 35 -3.90 6.15 24.04
CA THR A 35 -4.00 4.95 23.20
C THR A 35 -4.98 5.21 22.06
N ARG A 36 -4.56 4.99 20.80
CA ARG A 36 -5.26 5.45 19.59
C ARG A 36 -5.54 4.30 18.61
N PRO A 37 -6.51 4.43 17.69
CA PRO A 37 -6.59 3.52 16.55
C PRO A 37 -5.30 3.62 15.71
N ALA A 38 -5.00 2.55 14.97
CA ALA A 38 -3.82 2.45 14.13
C ALA A 38 -4.19 2.60 12.65
N MET A 39 -3.38 3.33 11.89
CA MET A 39 -3.44 3.39 10.43
C MET A 39 -2.12 2.87 9.84
N LEU A 40 -2.17 1.75 9.12
CA LEU A 40 -1.03 1.24 8.36
C LEU A 40 -1.16 1.65 6.89
N VAL A 41 -0.28 2.52 6.42
CA VAL A 41 -0.22 3.00 5.03
C VAL A 41 0.67 2.09 4.19
N ILE A 42 0.18 1.70 3.02
CA ILE A 42 0.82 0.82 2.04
C ILE A 42 0.89 1.57 0.71
N PRO A 43 2.01 2.25 0.44
CA PRO A 43 2.19 3.03 -0.79
C PRO A 43 2.13 2.16 -2.04
N GLY A 44 1.83 2.75 -3.19
CA GLY A 44 1.89 2.09 -4.49
C GLY A 44 3.30 2.06 -5.06
N GLY A 45 3.38 1.88 -6.38
CA GLY A 45 4.63 1.81 -7.14
C GLY A 45 4.77 0.56 -8.01
N GLY A 46 3.64 -0.01 -8.45
CA GLY A 46 3.62 -1.13 -9.41
C GLY A 46 4.29 -2.41 -8.90
N TYR A 47 4.46 -2.56 -7.59
CA TYR A 47 5.34 -3.57 -6.98
C TYR A 47 6.83 -3.45 -7.38
N CYS A 48 7.25 -2.34 -7.99
CA CYS A 48 8.63 -2.08 -8.44
C CYS A 48 9.35 -1.03 -7.58
N PHE A 49 8.62 -0.27 -6.77
CA PHE A 49 9.11 0.65 -5.74
C PHE A 49 7.98 0.92 -4.74
N VAL A 50 8.29 1.62 -3.65
CA VAL A 50 7.30 2.11 -2.68
C VAL A 50 7.25 3.63 -2.83
N SER A 51 6.13 4.16 -3.30
CA SER A 51 5.98 5.58 -3.67
C SER A 51 6.12 6.52 -2.46
N PRO A 52 7.09 7.45 -2.43
CA PRO A 52 7.22 8.40 -1.33
C PRO A 52 6.06 9.40 -1.22
N THR A 53 5.32 9.63 -2.33
CA THR A 53 4.17 10.54 -2.33
C THR A 53 2.93 9.96 -1.64
N GLU A 54 2.89 8.64 -1.47
CA GLU A 54 1.79 7.89 -0.85
C GLU A 54 2.22 7.31 0.52
N ALA A 55 3.39 7.71 1.01
CA ALA A 55 4.02 7.23 2.24
C ALA A 55 3.77 8.20 3.40
N GLU A 56 4.82 8.86 3.89
CA GLU A 56 4.78 9.80 5.01
C GLU A 56 3.67 10.86 4.90
N PRO A 57 3.42 11.52 3.75
CA PRO A 57 2.38 12.54 3.69
C PRO A 57 1.00 12.00 4.05
N VAL A 58 0.67 10.78 3.60
CA VAL A 58 -0.61 10.13 3.92
C VAL A 58 -0.63 9.70 5.39
N ALA A 59 0.46 9.15 5.91
CA ALA A 59 0.55 8.79 7.32
C ALA A 59 0.35 10.01 8.23
N MET A 60 0.85 11.18 7.82
CA MET A 60 0.64 12.44 8.53
C MET A 60 -0.81 12.91 8.51
N GLU A 61 -1.52 12.77 7.39
CA GLU A 61 -2.96 13.10 7.31
C GLU A 61 -3.77 12.31 8.35
N PHE A 62 -3.54 10.99 8.45
CA PHE A 62 -4.21 10.18 9.47
C PHE A 62 -3.67 10.39 10.89
N TYR A 63 -2.39 10.73 11.04
CA TYR A 63 -1.84 11.12 12.33
C TYR A 63 -2.54 12.36 12.89
N GLU A 64 -2.76 13.37 12.05
CA GLU A 64 -3.49 14.59 12.37
C GLU A 64 -4.98 14.32 12.67
N ALA A 65 -5.58 13.32 12.00
CA ALA A 65 -6.91 12.79 12.30
C ALA A 65 -6.96 11.92 13.59
N GLY A 66 -5.87 11.84 14.36
CA GLY A 66 -5.86 11.22 15.68
C GLY A 66 -5.51 9.73 15.71
N TYR A 67 -5.05 9.15 14.61
CA TYR A 67 -4.49 7.80 14.56
C TYR A 67 -3.02 7.79 14.97
N ASN A 68 -2.53 6.66 15.48
CA ASN A 68 -1.11 6.35 15.39
C ASN A 68 -0.85 5.73 14.02
N ALA A 69 0.03 6.35 13.24
CA ALA A 69 0.21 5.99 11.83
C ALA A 69 1.52 5.21 11.61
N PHE A 70 1.52 4.36 10.60
CA PHE A 70 2.66 3.55 10.21
C PHE A 70 2.76 3.55 8.69
N VAL A 71 3.96 3.51 8.15
CA VAL A 71 4.19 3.27 6.72
C VAL A 71 4.97 1.98 6.56
N LEU A 72 4.47 1.08 5.71
CA LEU A 72 5.18 -0.13 5.33
C LEU A 72 6.05 0.12 4.10
N THR A 73 7.36 -0.05 4.26
CA THR A 73 8.27 -0.24 3.11
C THR A 73 8.43 -1.75 2.91
N TYR A 74 7.64 -2.30 1.98
CA TYR A 74 7.55 -3.73 1.68
C TYR A 74 8.48 -4.15 0.54
N THR A 75 8.63 -5.46 0.34
CA THR A 75 9.45 -6.02 -0.74
C THR A 75 8.87 -5.73 -2.12
N VAL A 76 9.71 -5.21 -3.00
CA VAL A 76 9.41 -4.87 -4.40
C VAL A 76 10.39 -5.55 -5.36
N ASN A 77 10.05 -5.57 -6.65
CA ASN A 77 10.82 -6.14 -7.74
C ASN A 77 11.18 -5.07 -8.78
N PRO A 78 12.16 -4.17 -8.49
CA PRO A 78 12.49 -3.05 -9.37
C PRO A 78 13.03 -3.47 -10.75
N LEU A 79 13.73 -4.62 -10.80
CA LEU A 79 14.38 -5.13 -12.00
C LEU A 79 13.52 -6.12 -12.79
N MET A 80 12.31 -6.45 -12.30
CA MET A 80 11.38 -7.37 -12.96
C MET A 80 11.99 -8.74 -13.29
N ASN A 81 12.97 -9.19 -12.49
CA ASN A 81 13.78 -10.38 -12.77
C ASN A 81 13.57 -11.54 -11.77
N ALA A 82 12.95 -11.27 -10.62
CA ALA A 82 12.55 -12.28 -9.66
C ALA A 82 11.11 -12.00 -9.20
N PRO A 83 10.11 -12.81 -9.61
CA PRO A 83 8.74 -12.63 -9.15
C PRO A 83 8.63 -12.62 -7.63
N LEU A 84 7.82 -11.69 -7.10
CA LEU A 84 7.65 -11.50 -5.65
C LEU A 84 6.86 -12.63 -4.98
N LYS A 85 5.94 -13.25 -5.72
CA LYS A 85 5.00 -14.26 -5.23
C LYS A 85 4.26 -13.75 -3.99
N ASP A 86 4.29 -14.50 -2.90
CA ASP A 86 3.60 -14.18 -1.65
C ASP A 86 4.39 -13.25 -0.73
N GLN A 87 5.66 -12.93 -1.01
CA GLN A 87 6.51 -12.15 -0.10
C GLN A 87 5.88 -10.82 0.35
N PRO A 88 5.29 -9.98 -0.52
CA PRO A 88 4.66 -8.74 -0.08
C PRO A 88 3.44 -8.99 0.84
N LEU A 89 2.66 -10.05 0.58
CA LEU A 89 1.55 -10.46 1.43
C LEU A 89 2.04 -10.91 2.81
N GLN A 90 3.16 -11.63 2.86
CA GLN A 90 3.83 -11.97 4.12
C GLN A 90 4.31 -10.71 4.87
N ASP A 91 4.86 -9.72 4.15
CA ASP A 91 5.34 -8.46 4.75
C ASP A 91 4.21 -7.68 5.43
N ILE A 92 3.09 -7.46 4.75
CA ILE A 92 1.94 -6.74 5.32
C ILE A 92 1.28 -7.55 6.45
N SER A 93 1.18 -8.87 6.30
CA SER A 93 0.69 -9.78 7.37
C SER A 93 1.55 -9.64 8.63
N ARG A 94 2.87 -9.73 8.50
CA ARG A 94 3.82 -9.57 9.60
C ARG A 94 3.78 -8.17 10.20
N ALA A 95 3.61 -7.13 9.39
CA ALA A 95 3.47 -5.76 9.85
C ALA A 95 2.24 -5.57 10.77
N VAL A 96 1.07 -6.04 10.35
CA VAL A 96 -0.15 -5.99 11.17
C VAL A 96 0.03 -6.77 12.48
N ARG A 97 0.59 -7.98 12.41
CA ARG A 97 0.89 -8.79 13.60
C ARG A 97 1.87 -8.09 14.54
N LEU A 98 2.90 -7.42 14.01
CA LEU A 98 3.86 -6.66 14.79
C LEU A 98 3.19 -5.49 15.52
N ILE A 99 2.37 -4.69 14.83
CA ILE A 99 1.66 -3.56 15.43
C ILE A 99 0.77 -4.02 16.58
N ARG A 100 -0.02 -5.09 16.37
CA ARG A 100 -0.89 -5.65 17.41
C ARG A 100 -0.11 -6.21 18.59
N ARG A 101 0.95 -6.98 18.32
CA ARG A 101 1.82 -7.57 19.35
C ARG A 101 2.51 -6.50 20.20
N LYS A 102 2.92 -5.40 19.57
CA LYS A 102 3.55 -4.23 20.21
C LYS A 102 2.55 -3.14 20.59
N SER A 103 1.25 -3.44 20.67
CA SER A 103 0.22 -2.43 20.87
C SER A 103 0.44 -1.53 22.09
N LYS A 104 0.95 -2.08 23.19
CA LYS A 104 1.33 -1.31 24.38
C LYS A 104 2.51 -0.35 24.12
N GLU A 105 3.54 -0.80 23.41
CA GLU A 105 4.72 0.01 23.05
C GLU A 105 4.33 1.13 22.09
N PHE A 106 3.47 0.82 21.13
CA PHE A 106 2.99 1.78 20.12
C PHE A 106 1.77 2.59 20.56
N SER A 107 1.28 2.41 21.78
CA SER A 107 0.05 3.06 22.28
C SER A 107 -1.12 2.94 21.30
N VAL A 108 -1.36 1.75 20.75
CA VAL A 108 -2.45 1.48 19.79
C VAL A 108 -3.52 0.57 20.36
N GLN A 109 -4.75 0.77 19.91
CA GLN A 109 -5.91 -0.09 20.14
C GLN A 109 -5.78 -1.29 19.17
N PRO A 110 -5.49 -2.51 19.66
CA PRO A 110 -5.10 -3.64 18.80
C PRO A 110 -6.25 -4.16 17.91
N ASP A 111 -7.48 -3.82 18.25
CA ASP A 111 -8.75 -4.14 17.59
C ASP A 111 -9.26 -3.01 16.67
N LYS A 112 -8.48 -1.94 16.50
CA LYS A 112 -8.83 -0.79 15.66
C LYS A 112 -7.65 -0.41 14.76
N LEU A 113 -7.24 -1.34 13.92
CA LEU A 113 -6.16 -1.20 12.96
C LEU A 113 -6.72 -1.25 11.52
N ALA A 114 -6.71 -0.10 10.86
CA ALA A 114 -7.03 0.01 9.44
C ALA A 114 -5.77 -0.08 8.58
N VAL A 115 -5.91 -0.61 7.37
CA VAL A 115 -4.88 -0.55 6.31
C VAL A 115 -5.32 0.43 5.22
N CYS A 116 -4.41 1.25 4.71
CA CYS A 116 -4.67 2.21 3.63
C CYS A 116 -3.68 2.02 2.49
N GLY A 117 -4.14 1.42 1.38
CA GLY A 117 -3.32 1.04 0.25
C GLY A 117 -3.59 1.86 -1.00
N PHE A 118 -2.56 2.15 -1.78
CA PHE A 118 -2.64 2.92 -3.03
C PHE A 118 -2.18 2.10 -4.24
N SER A 119 -2.93 2.07 -5.34
CA SER A 119 -2.52 1.38 -6.58
C SER A 119 -2.09 -0.09 -6.32
N ALA A 120 -0.84 -0.47 -6.60
CA ALA A 120 -0.28 -1.78 -6.24
C ALA A 120 -0.22 -2.04 -4.71
N GLY A 121 -0.03 -1.00 -3.90
CA GLY A 121 -0.21 -1.07 -2.44
C GLY A 121 -1.68 -1.25 -2.04
N GLY A 122 -2.61 -0.77 -2.88
CA GLY A 122 -4.04 -1.03 -2.79
C GLY A 122 -4.36 -2.50 -3.06
N HIS A 123 -3.73 -3.09 -4.08
CA HIS A 123 -3.77 -4.54 -4.31
C HIS A 123 -3.24 -5.30 -3.10
N LEU A 124 -2.11 -4.88 -2.53
CA LEU A 124 -1.53 -5.53 -1.36
C LEU A 124 -2.44 -5.43 -0.11
N ALA A 125 -3.01 -4.26 0.15
CA ALA A 125 -3.96 -4.05 1.24
C ALA A 125 -5.22 -4.91 1.06
N ALA A 126 -5.79 -4.92 -0.15
CA ALA A 126 -6.94 -5.75 -0.49
C ALA A 126 -6.62 -7.25 -0.43
N SER A 127 -5.41 -7.66 -0.84
CA SER A 127 -4.91 -9.03 -0.74
C SER A 127 -4.90 -9.49 0.71
N LEU A 128 -4.39 -8.67 1.63
CA LEU A 128 -4.48 -9.01 3.05
C LEU A 128 -5.93 -9.10 3.52
N CYS A 129 -6.82 -8.21 3.06
CA CYS A 129 -8.24 -8.25 3.45
C CYS A 129 -8.95 -9.55 3.05
N VAL A 130 -8.62 -10.12 1.88
CA VAL A 130 -9.28 -11.35 1.37
C VAL A 130 -8.51 -12.63 1.71
N HIS A 131 -7.17 -12.57 1.82
CA HIS A 131 -6.28 -13.72 2.01
C HIS A 131 -5.64 -13.79 3.42
N TRP A 132 -6.11 -13.01 4.40
CA TRP A 132 -5.49 -13.00 5.74
C TRP A 132 -5.39 -14.39 6.39
N LYS A 133 -6.33 -15.29 6.11
CA LYS A 133 -6.31 -16.68 6.62
C LYS A 133 -5.18 -17.53 6.00
N ASP A 134 -4.78 -17.21 4.77
CA ASP A 134 -3.74 -17.93 4.04
C ASP A 134 -2.34 -17.37 4.34
N ALA A 135 -2.27 -16.11 4.78
CA ALA A 135 -1.03 -15.43 5.14
C ALA A 135 -0.51 -15.85 6.52
N GLY A 136 0.02 -17.09 6.56
CA GLY A 136 0.69 -17.70 7.71
C GLY A 136 1.94 -16.93 8.15
N ASP A 137 2.63 -17.45 9.17
CA ASP A 137 3.83 -16.81 9.69
C ASP A 137 4.85 -17.86 10.13
N PRO A 138 6.14 -17.79 9.74
CA PRO A 138 7.14 -18.79 10.12
C PRO A 138 7.50 -18.74 11.62
N ASN A 139 7.21 -17.64 12.31
CA ASN A 139 7.52 -17.46 13.71
C ASN A 139 6.28 -17.69 14.58
N PRO A 140 6.29 -18.72 15.46
CA PRO A 140 5.15 -19.04 16.32
C PRO A 140 4.65 -17.87 17.19
N ALA A 141 5.53 -16.94 17.54
CA ALA A 141 5.16 -15.77 18.35
C ALA A 141 4.23 -14.79 17.60
N TYR A 142 4.21 -14.83 16.26
CA TYR A 142 3.30 -14.05 15.44
C TYR A 142 2.10 -14.87 14.96
N GLN A 143 2.22 -16.20 14.82
CA GLN A 143 1.11 -17.08 14.41
C GLN A 143 -0.16 -16.89 15.26
N ALA A 144 0.00 -16.69 16.58
CA ALA A 144 -1.11 -16.49 17.52
C ALA A 144 -1.75 -15.08 17.47
N VAL A 145 -1.16 -14.15 16.71
CA VAL A 145 -1.66 -12.77 16.58
C VAL A 145 -2.41 -12.65 15.25
N SER A 146 -3.65 -12.17 15.27
CA SER A 146 -4.42 -11.95 14.04
C SER A 146 -3.71 -10.95 13.12
N ASN A 147 -3.68 -11.24 11.82
CA ASN A 147 -3.26 -10.33 10.75
C ASN A 147 -4.44 -9.70 9.99
N ARG A 148 -5.68 -10.08 10.29
CA ARG A 148 -6.88 -9.53 9.63
C ARG A 148 -7.02 -8.04 9.97
N PRO A 149 -7.00 -7.10 9.02
CA PRO A 149 -7.28 -5.69 9.30
C PRO A 149 -8.69 -5.51 9.86
N ASP A 150 -8.92 -4.44 10.62
CA ASP A 150 -10.23 -4.09 11.14
C ASP A 150 -11.04 -3.28 10.11
N ALA A 151 -10.36 -2.58 9.19
CA ALA A 151 -10.93 -1.97 7.98
C ALA A 151 -9.87 -1.81 6.88
N GLY A 152 -10.29 -1.76 5.62
CA GLY A 152 -9.45 -1.44 4.46
C GLY A 152 -9.82 -0.12 3.80
N VAL A 153 -8.85 0.72 3.48
CA VAL A 153 -9.00 1.94 2.65
C VAL A 153 -8.21 1.71 1.36
N LEU A 154 -8.90 1.57 0.24
CA LEU A 154 -8.35 1.18 -1.05
C LEU A 154 -8.42 2.36 -2.02
N CYS A 155 -7.28 2.95 -2.31
CA CYS A 155 -7.15 4.16 -3.10
C CYS A 155 -6.68 3.80 -4.52
N TYR A 156 -7.53 4.04 -5.52
CA TYR A 156 -7.33 3.67 -6.93
C TYR A 156 -6.65 2.31 -7.10
N PRO A 157 -7.20 1.25 -6.47
CA PRO A 157 -6.48 0.01 -6.26
C PRO A 157 -6.34 -0.79 -7.56
N VAL A 158 -5.21 -1.47 -7.73
CA VAL A 158 -5.14 -2.63 -8.62
C VAL A 158 -5.91 -3.78 -7.94
N ILE A 159 -6.77 -4.49 -8.68
CA ILE A 159 -7.65 -5.54 -8.14
C ILE A 159 -7.70 -6.77 -9.05
N THR A 160 -8.08 -6.58 -10.32
CA THR A 160 -8.38 -7.70 -11.22
C THR A 160 -7.17 -8.07 -12.07
N SER A 161 -6.96 -9.38 -12.27
CA SER A 161 -5.97 -9.91 -13.22
C SER A 161 -6.55 -10.10 -14.63
N GLY A 162 -7.85 -9.81 -14.82
CA GLY A 162 -8.57 -9.95 -16.08
C GLY A 162 -8.31 -8.85 -17.11
N GLU A 163 -9.31 -8.50 -17.92
CA GLU A 163 -9.22 -7.50 -19.01
C GLU A 163 -8.66 -6.14 -18.53
N PHE A 164 -9.09 -5.69 -17.35
CA PHE A 164 -8.76 -4.38 -16.78
C PHE A 164 -7.52 -4.39 -15.87
N ALA A 165 -6.66 -5.39 -16.01
CA ALA A 165 -5.49 -5.53 -15.16
C ALA A 165 -4.43 -4.47 -15.44
N HIS A 166 -3.80 -3.98 -14.36
CA HIS A 166 -2.49 -3.33 -14.46
C HIS A 166 -1.41 -4.41 -14.64
N ARG A 167 -1.13 -4.79 -15.89
CA ARG A 167 -0.29 -5.93 -16.27
C ARG A 167 1.11 -5.92 -15.66
N ASP A 168 1.72 -4.74 -15.54
CA ASP A 168 3.07 -4.61 -14.97
C ASP A 168 3.09 -4.96 -13.49
N SER A 169 2.04 -4.62 -12.72
CA SER A 169 1.92 -5.03 -11.31
C SER A 169 1.86 -6.55 -11.18
N PHE A 170 1.06 -7.21 -12.02
CA PHE A 170 0.97 -8.67 -12.03
C PHE A 170 2.26 -9.33 -12.50
N THR A 171 2.96 -8.73 -13.46
CA THR A 171 4.26 -9.23 -13.93
C THR A 171 5.33 -9.10 -12.85
N ALA A 172 5.35 -8.00 -12.10
CA ALA A 172 6.25 -7.81 -10.97
C ALA A 172 5.99 -8.83 -9.86
N LEU A 173 4.69 -9.09 -9.59
CA LEU A 173 4.22 -9.99 -8.56
C LEU A 173 4.45 -11.47 -8.91
N LEU A 174 3.97 -11.92 -10.07
CA LEU A 174 3.86 -13.34 -10.43
C LEU A 174 4.82 -13.77 -11.54
N GLY A 175 5.44 -12.83 -12.26
CA GLY A 175 6.24 -13.09 -13.44
C GLY A 175 5.41 -13.09 -14.73
N LYS A 176 6.10 -13.13 -15.88
CA LYS A 176 5.47 -13.08 -17.21
C LYS A 176 4.69 -14.34 -17.55
N ASP A 177 5.12 -15.48 -16.99
CA ASP A 177 4.56 -16.80 -17.25
C ASP A 177 3.69 -17.29 -16.08
N ALA A 178 3.03 -16.36 -15.39
CA ALA A 178 2.13 -16.68 -14.28
C ALA A 178 1.04 -17.66 -14.72
N SER A 179 0.76 -18.66 -13.90
CA SER A 179 -0.31 -19.62 -14.21
C SER A 179 -1.69 -18.96 -14.10
N GLU A 180 -2.69 -19.55 -14.76
CA GLU A 180 -4.09 -19.10 -14.62
C GLU A 180 -4.57 -19.20 -13.15
N ASP A 181 -4.06 -20.18 -12.41
CA ASP A 181 -4.39 -20.36 -10.99
C ASP A 181 -3.78 -19.24 -10.13
N ASP A 182 -2.54 -18.83 -10.40
CA ASP A 182 -1.90 -17.70 -9.71
C ASP A 182 -2.63 -16.38 -10.02
N LEU A 183 -2.98 -16.16 -11.29
CA LEU A 183 -3.72 -14.97 -11.73
C LEU A 183 -5.12 -14.95 -11.10
N ARG A 184 -5.80 -16.10 -11.01
CA ARG A 184 -7.11 -16.22 -10.37
C ARG A 184 -7.03 -15.96 -8.87
N TYR A 185 -6.02 -16.50 -8.19
CA TYR A 185 -5.79 -16.27 -6.76
C TYR A 185 -5.53 -14.79 -6.45
N MET A 186 -4.79 -14.10 -7.33
CA MET A 186 -4.50 -12.67 -7.20
C MET A 186 -5.55 -11.75 -7.86
N SER A 187 -6.66 -12.28 -8.39
CA SER A 187 -7.80 -11.45 -8.85
C SER A 187 -8.77 -11.24 -7.68
N LEU A 188 -8.55 -10.17 -6.93
CA LEU A 188 -9.06 -10.04 -5.56
C LEU A 188 -10.58 -9.89 -5.47
N GLU A 189 -11.23 -9.40 -6.51
CA GLU A 189 -12.70 -9.32 -6.61
C GLU A 189 -13.36 -10.70 -6.56
N THR A 190 -12.64 -11.76 -6.93
CA THR A 190 -13.14 -13.14 -6.90
C THR A 190 -12.94 -13.83 -5.56
N GLN A 191 -12.22 -13.17 -4.63
CA GLN A 191 -11.77 -13.73 -3.36
C GLN A 191 -12.51 -13.11 -2.15
N VAL A 192 -13.39 -12.13 -2.38
CA VAL A 192 -14.16 -11.50 -1.31
C VAL A 192 -15.14 -12.50 -0.70
N THR A 193 -15.14 -12.57 0.63
CA THR A 193 -16.02 -13.44 1.42
C THR A 193 -16.70 -12.62 2.54
N PRO A 194 -17.70 -13.16 3.24
CA PRO A 194 -18.27 -12.49 4.42
C PRO A 194 -17.25 -12.19 5.53
N ASP A 195 -16.08 -12.86 5.53
CA ASP A 195 -15.02 -12.61 6.50
C ASP A 195 -14.08 -11.45 6.12
N THR A 196 -14.19 -10.93 4.90
CA THR A 196 -13.43 -9.75 4.44
C THR A 196 -13.81 -8.54 5.32
N PRO A 197 -12.84 -7.75 5.82
CA PRO A 197 -13.16 -6.57 6.62
C PRO A 197 -13.90 -5.50 5.81
N PRO A 198 -14.64 -4.60 6.47
CA PRO A 198 -15.27 -3.47 5.79
C PRO A 198 -14.25 -2.68 4.98
N CYS A 199 -14.66 -2.17 3.81
CA CYS A 199 -13.76 -1.49 2.88
C CYS A 199 -14.27 -0.13 2.40
N PHE A 200 -13.44 0.90 2.49
CA PHE A 200 -13.62 2.17 1.79
C PHE A 200 -12.83 2.15 0.49
N LEU A 201 -13.46 2.50 -0.62
CA LEU A 201 -12.82 2.59 -1.93
C LEU A 201 -12.98 3.98 -2.51
N TRP A 202 -11.92 4.50 -3.13
CA TRP A 202 -12.07 5.64 -4.03
C TRP A 202 -11.18 5.51 -5.26
N GLN A 203 -11.63 6.08 -6.39
CA GLN A 203 -10.86 6.13 -7.63
C GLN A 203 -11.39 7.27 -8.52
N THR A 204 -10.68 7.60 -9.61
CA THR A 204 -11.15 8.53 -10.64
C THR A 204 -11.64 7.75 -11.87
N ALA A 205 -12.68 8.23 -12.54
CA ALA A 205 -13.19 7.62 -13.77
C ALA A 205 -12.23 7.80 -14.97
N GLU A 206 -11.39 8.83 -14.94
CA GLU A 206 -10.36 9.12 -15.96
C GLU A 206 -9.00 8.42 -15.67
N ASP A 207 -8.94 7.46 -14.75
CA ASP A 207 -7.71 6.74 -14.43
C ASP A 207 -7.20 5.94 -15.63
N GLY A 208 -6.17 6.48 -16.29
CA GLY A 208 -5.57 5.90 -17.49
C GLY A 208 -4.53 4.81 -17.23
N ALA A 209 -4.15 4.55 -15.98
CA ALA A 209 -3.16 3.51 -15.65
C ALA A 209 -3.83 2.27 -15.06
N VAL A 210 -4.73 2.46 -14.10
CA VAL A 210 -5.51 1.38 -13.49
C VAL A 210 -6.97 1.66 -13.81
N PRO A 211 -7.60 0.93 -14.75
CA PRO A 211 -8.97 1.20 -15.13
C PRO A 211 -9.93 1.14 -13.91
N VAL A 212 -10.90 2.06 -13.88
CA VAL A 212 -11.82 2.26 -12.74
C VAL A 212 -12.64 1.00 -12.42
N GLU A 213 -12.77 0.09 -13.38
CA GLU A 213 -13.37 -1.24 -13.27
C GLU A 213 -12.78 -2.04 -12.11
N ASN A 214 -11.50 -1.85 -11.77
CA ASN A 214 -10.89 -2.49 -10.59
C ASN A 214 -11.68 -2.18 -9.31
N SER A 215 -12.01 -0.90 -9.07
CA SER A 215 -12.79 -0.51 -7.89
C SER A 215 -14.27 -0.89 -8.02
N TYR A 216 -14.86 -0.83 -9.22
CA TYR A 216 -16.24 -1.29 -9.44
C TYR A 216 -16.42 -2.78 -9.13
N PHE A 217 -15.50 -3.63 -9.58
CA PHE A 217 -15.57 -5.07 -9.37
C PHE A 217 -15.42 -5.42 -7.90
N PHE A 218 -14.48 -4.80 -7.19
CA PHE A 218 -14.31 -5.06 -5.75
C PHE A 218 -15.52 -4.60 -4.94
N ALA A 219 -16.05 -3.39 -5.21
CA ALA A 219 -17.25 -2.89 -4.54
C ALA A 219 -18.47 -3.80 -4.80
N GLN A 220 -18.62 -4.31 -6.03
CA GLN A 220 -19.67 -5.26 -6.36
C GLN A 220 -19.48 -6.59 -5.62
N ALA A 221 -18.24 -7.07 -5.47
CA ALA A 221 -17.92 -8.26 -4.72
C ALA A 221 -18.23 -8.10 -3.22
N CYS A 222 -17.86 -6.96 -2.60
CA CYS A 222 -18.26 -6.62 -1.22
C CYS A 222 -19.78 -6.65 -1.06
N LYS A 223 -20.52 -6.01 -1.99
CA LYS A 223 -21.99 -6.01 -1.97
C LYS A 223 -22.57 -7.42 -2.03
N LYS A 224 -22.05 -8.29 -2.90
CA LYS A 224 -22.50 -9.68 -3.06
C LYS A 224 -22.21 -10.52 -1.81
N ALA A 225 -21.08 -10.30 -1.15
CA ALA A 225 -20.67 -11.02 0.05
C ALA A 225 -21.31 -10.48 1.34
N GLY A 226 -22.02 -9.35 1.29
CA GLY A 226 -22.60 -8.71 2.48
C GLY A 226 -21.57 -8.00 3.36
N VAL A 227 -20.44 -7.59 2.78
CA VAL A 227 -19.39 -6.83 3.47
C VAL A 227 -19.73 -5.35 3.41
N ASP A 228 -19.65 -4.65 4.54
CA ASP A 228 -19.87 -3.20 4.59
C ASP A 228 -18.81 -2.47 3.76
N PHE A 229 -19.25 -1.51 2.94
CA PHE A 229 -18.33 -0.74 2.11
C PHE A 229 -18.85 0.66 1.80
N ALA A 230 -17.92 1.56 1.48
CA ALA A 230 -18.18 2.83 0.82
C ALA A 230 -17.39 2.90 -0.48
N HIS A 231 -17.98 3.43 -1.56
CA HIS A 231 -17.31 3.55 -2.85
C HIS A 231 -17.53 4.93 -3.46
N HIS A 232 -16.43 5.67 -3.67
CA HIS A 232 -16.43 7.02 -4.22
C HIS A 232 -15.66 7.08 -5.53
N VAL A 233 -16.38 7.25 -6.65
CA VAL A 233 -15.75 7.48 -7.95
C VAL A 233 -15.84 8.95 -8.32
N PHE A 234 -14.70 9.62 -8.42
CA PHE A 234 -14.59 11.01 -8.84
C PHE A 234 -14.53 11.10 -10.37
N THR A 235 -15.05 12.18 -10.95
CA THR A 235 -15.19 12.29 -12.41
C THR A 235 -13.85 12.43 -13.11
N LYS A 236 -12.89 13.14 -12.50
CA LYS A 236 -11.63 13.55 -13.15
C LYS A 236 -10.42 13.26 -12.30
N GLY A 237 -9.30 13.06 -12.99
CA GLY A 237 -7.98 12.94 -12.38
C GLY A 237 -7.20 11.74 -12.88
N GLN A 238 -5.90 11.95 -13.06
CA GLN A 238 -4.95 10.91 -13.42
C GLN A 238 -4.76 9.89 -12.29
N HIS A 239 -4.05 8.81 -12.59
CA HIS A 239 -3.61 7.86 -11.57
C HIS A 239 -2.64 8.49 -10.57
N GLY A 240 -2.58 7.96 -9.34
CA GLY A 240 -1.54 8.31 -8.37
C GLY A 240 -1.67 9.70 -7.75
N LEU A 241 -2.90 10.20 -7.57
CA LEU A 241 -3.14 11.52 -6.99
C LEU A 241 -2.81 11.63 -5.49
N SER A 242 -2.61 10.51 -4.79
CA SER A 242 -2.35 10.49 -3.34
C SER A 242 -3.40 11.34 -2.59
N LEU A 243 -2.96 12.31 -1.77
CA LEU A 243 -3.81 13.26 -1.06
C LEU A 243 -4.46 14.33 -1.95
N ALA A 244 -4.01 14.47 -3.20
CA ALA A 244 -4.48 15.48 -4.16
C ALA A 244 -4.47 16.92 -3.59
N ASN A 245 -3.57 17.21 -2.66
CA ASN A 245 -3.51 18.49 -1.96
C ASN A 245 -2.39 19.39 -2.51
N ALA A 246 -2.22 20.58 -1.93
CA ALA A 246 -1.22 21.54 -2.36
C ALA A 246 0.23 21.04 -2.22
N ASN A 247 0.50 20.13 -1.27
CA ASN A 247 1.82 19.51 -1.12
C ASN A 247 2.13 18.60 -2.31
N TRP A 248 1.18 17.71 -2.64
CA TRP A 248 1.29 16.82 -3.80
C TRP A 248 1.43 17.61 -5.11
N LEU A 249 0.61 18.65 -5.32
CA LEU A 249 0.68 19.54 -6.48
C LEU A 249 2.00 20.33 -6.58
N ALA A 250 2.72 20.50 -5.46
CA ALA A 250 4.02 21.14 -5.44
C ALA A 250 5.18 20.15 -5.65
N GLY A 251 4.88 18.88 -5.98
CA GLY A 251 5.88 17.83 -6.14
C GLY A 251 6.58 17.45 -4.84
N ARG A 252 6.05 17.87 -3.68
CA ARG A 252 6.60 17.44 -2.40
C ARG A 252 6.34 15.96 -2.24
N HIS A 253 7.42 15.19 -2.26
CA HIS A 253 7.41 13.78 -1.94
C HIS A 253 7.81 13.59 -0.47
N GLY A 254 7.31 12.54 0.16
CA GLY A 254 7.65 12.19 1.54
C GLY A 254 9.10 11.77 1.72
N ALA A 255 9.43 11.35 2.94
CA ALA A 255 10.76 10.87 3.29
C ALA A 255 11.29 9.71 2.42
N ASP A 256 12.61 9.72 2.21
CA ASP A 256 13.33 8.82 1.31
C ASP A 256 13.31 7.34 1.73
N TYR A 257 12.91 7.03 2.98
CA TYR A 257 12.90 5.66 3.48
C TYR A 257 12.00 4.73 2.63
N ALA A 258 10.98 5.28 1.98
CA ALA A 258 10.12 4.51 1.08
C ALA A 258 10.93 3.89 -0.07
N MET A 259 11.96 4.57 -0.57
CA MET A 259 12.81 4.07 -1.66
C MET A 259 13.96 3.17 -1.18
N ALA A 260 13.96 2.72 0.08
CA ALA A 260 15.10 2.02 0.67
C ALA A 260 15.55 0.77 -0.10
N GLN A 261 14.63 -0.08 -0.58
CA GLN A 261 15.03 -1.25 -1.37
C GLN A 261 15.61 -0.85 -2.73
N VAL A 262 15.02 0.14 -3.40
CA VAL A 262 15.51 0.65 -4.70
C VAL A 262 16.91 1.23 -4.53
N ALA A 263 17.16 1.99 -3.46
CA ALA A 263 18.47 2.54 -3.14
C ALA A 263 19.50 1.43 -2.88
N ALA A 264 19.17 0.43 -2.06
CA ALA A 264 20.04 -0.72 -1.78
C ALA A 264 20.37 -1.51 -3.06
N LEU A 265 19.38 -1.74 -3.92
CA LEU A 265 19.57 -2.44 -5.18
C LEU A 265 20.40 -1.63 -6.18
N ARG A 266 20.18 -0.32 -6.29
CA ARG A 266 20.98 0.57 -7.15
C ARG A 266 22.46 0.55 -6.75
N GLU A 267 22.75 0.64 -5.45
CA GLU A 267 24.10 0.50 -4.90
C GLU A 267 24.72 -0.88 -5.24
N ALA A 268 23.93 -1.96 -5.14
CA ALA A 268 24.41 -3.30 -5.47
C ALA A 268 24.67 -3.49 -6.98
N VAL A 269 23.81 -2.96 -7.84
CA VAL A 269 23.96 -2.99 -9.31
C VAL A 269 25.21 -2.20 -9.74
N ARG A 270 25.37 -0.96 -9.24
CA ARG A 270 26.56 -0.14 -9.52
C ARG A 270 27.86 -0.81 -9.08
N ALA A 271 27.83 -1.53 -7.97
CA ALA A 271 28.97 -2.29 -7.47
C ALA A 271 29.19 -3.64 -8.17
N GLY A 272 28.39 -4.00 -9.18
CA GLY A 272 28.49 -5.29 -9.89
C GLY A 272 28.12 -6.50 -9.03
N ARG A 273 27.39 -6.31 -7.92
CA ARG A 273 26.98 -7.38 -6.98
C ARG A 273 25.73 -8.13 -7.43
N ILE A 274 25.10 -7.69 -8.51
CA ILE A 274 23.92 -8.34 -9.10
C ILE A 274 24.33 -8.97 -10.44
N PRO A 275 24.52 -10.29 -10.51
CA PRO A 275 24.96 -10.97 -11.73
C PRO A 275 24.00 -10.74 -12.90
N GLY A 276 24.55 -10.47 -14.08
CA GLY A 276 23.77 -10.32 -15.32
C GLY A 276 23.07 -8.98 -15.51
N ILE A 277 23.23 -8.02 -14.58
CA ILE A 277 22.66 -6.68 -14.68
C ILE A 277 23.78 -5.67 -14.92
N GLN A 278 23.61 -4.82 -15.93
CA GLN A 278 24.60 -3.79 -16.25
C GLN A 278 24.68 -2.73 -15.14
N PRO A 279 25.86 -2.17 -14.81
CA PRO A 279 26.02 -1.22 -13.71
C PRO A 279 25.18 0.07 -13.82
N ASP A 280 24.77 0.42 -15.03
CA ASP A 280 23.94 1.58 -15.38
C ASP A 280 22.44 1.26 -15.50
N ALA A 281 22.04 -0.01 -15.35
CA ALA A 281 20.66 -0.47 -15.58
C ALA A 281 19.61 0.20 -14.66
N MET A 282 20.04 0.81 -13.55
CA MET A 282 19.18 1.56 -12.63
C MET A 282 19.44 3.07 -12.63
N GLU A 283 20.22 3.60 -13.59
CA GLU A 283 20.34 5.04 -13.81
C GLU A 283 19.02 5.62 -14.31
N GLY A 284 18.62 6.77 -13.77
CA GLY A 284 17.32 7.40 -14.06
C GLY A 284 16.10 6.66 -13.51
N TYR A 285 16.28 5.46 -12.92
CA TYR A 285 15.19 4.67 -12.33
C TYR A 285 14.46 5.47 -11.25
N PHE A 286 13.18 5.76 -11.48
CA PHE A 286 12.38 6.68 -10.67
C PHE A 286 13.09 8.05 -10.48
N THR A 287 12.97 8.90 -11.50
CA THR A 287 13.27 10.32 -11.36
C THR A 287 11.97 11.02 -10.95
N PRO A 288 11.90 11.71 -9.79
CA PRO A 288 10.71 12.46 -9.42
C PRO A 288 10.30 13.40 -10.56
N PRO A 289 9.00 13.64 -10.78
CA PRO A 289 8.56 14.57 -11.81
C PRO A 289 9.28 15.91 -11.62
N GLN A 290 9.94 16.39 -12.69
CA GLN A 290 10.47 17.76 -12.73
C GLN A 290 9.30 18.75 -12.68
N ASP A 291 9.56 20.01 -12.33
CA ASP A 291 8.52 21.04 -12.25
C ASP A 291 7.66 21.03 -13.52
N VAL A 292 6.41 20.64 -13.34
CA VAL A 292 5.47 20.48 -14.45
C VAL A 292 4.99 21.87 -14.85
N GLY A 293 5.06 22.18 -16.15
CA GLY A 293 4.78 23.52 -16.65
C GLY A 293 3.43 24.10 -16.17
N PRO A 294 3.28 25.44 -16.10
CA PRO A 294 2.12 26.08 -15.47
C PRO A 294 0.75 25.62 -15.97
N ALA A 295 0.64 25.31 -17.27
CA ALA A 295 -0.60 24.82 -17.87
C ALA A 295 -1.02 23.45 -17.32
N TYR A 296 -0.09 22.50 -17.25
CA TYR A 296 -0.36 21.17 -16.70
C TYR A 296 -0.70 21.24 -15.21
N ARG A 297 -0.03 22.13 -14.46
CA ARG A 297 -0.32 22.36 -13.05
C ARG A 297 -1.74 22.87 -12.81
N ALA A 298 -2.24 23.76 -13.67
CA ALA A 298 -3.62 24.25 -13.60
C ALA A 298 -4.66 23.15 -13.90
N GLU A 299 -4.36 22.25 -14.86
CA GLU A 299 -5.19 21.08 -15.14
C GLU A 299 -5.23 20.10 -13.96
N LEU A 300 -4.07 19.78 -13.38
CA LEU A 300 -3.97 18.95 -12.19
C LEU A 300 -4.74 19.57 -11.02
N GLU A 301 -4.61 20.87 -10.78
CA GLU A 301 -5.33 21.55 -9.70
C GLU A 301 -6.85 21.37 -9.87
N LYS A 302 -7.38 21.52 -11.09
CA LYS A 302 -8.80 21.31 -11.37
C LYS A 302 -9.23 19.87 -11.06
N ALA A 303 -8.43 18.88 -11.45
CA ALA A 303 -8.71 17.47 -11.17
C ALA A 303 -8.67 17.16 -9.66
N CYS A 304 -7.71 17.72 -8.94
CA CYS A 304 -7.54 17.53 -7.51
C CYS A 304 -8.70 18.10 -6.66
N ARG A 305 -9.47 19.07 -7.17
CA ARG A 305 -10.53 19.75 -6.38
C ARG A 305 -11.58 18.80 -5.81
N GLN A 306 -12.01 17.82 -6.60
CA GLN A 306 -12.98 16.82 -6.13
C GLN A 306 -12.29 15.77 -5.26
N VAL A 307 -11.11 15.33 -5.66
CA VAL A 307 -10.40 14.20 -5.04
C VAL A 307 -9.91 14.53 -3.64
N LYS A 308 -9.41 15.75 -3.37
CA LYS A 308 -8.81 16.14 -2.08
C LYS A 308 -9.71 15.98 -0.84
N VAL A 309 -11.00 15.72 -1.04
CA VAL A 309 -11.96 15.46 0.06
C VAL A 309 -11.91 14.02 0.55
N TRP A 310 -11.33 13.09 -0.22
CA TRP A 310 -11.34 11.66 0.09
C TRP A 310 -10.83 11.33 1.51
N PRO A 311 -9.78 11.98 2.08
CA PRO A 311 -9.33 11.63 3.42
C PRO A 311 -10.41 11.88 4.47
N LYS A 312 -11.18 12.97 4.33
CA LYS A 312 -12.30 13.30 5.21
C LYS A 312 -13.47 12.32 5.06
N LEU A 313 -13.73 11.86 3.84
CA LEU A 313 -14.76 10.83 3.60
C LEU A 313 -14.35 9.50 4.25
N ALA A 314 -13.07 9.12 4.12
CA ALA A 314 -12.53 7.93 4.74
C ALA A 314 -12.54 8.03 6.27
N GLU A 315 -12.15 9.18 6.83
CA GLU A 315 -12.18 9.43 8.28
C GLU A 315 -13.59 9.32 8.86
N ALA A 316 -14.58 9.96 8.23
CA ALA A 316 -15.96 9.89 8.68
C ALA A 316 -16.48 8.44 8.68
N TRP A 317 -16.22 7.70 7.59
CA TRP A 317 -16.60 6.30 7.46
C TRP A 317 -15.87 5.39 8.47
N LEU A 318 -14.56 5.58 8.67
CA LEU A 318 -13.78 4.83 9.65
C LEU A 318 -14.22 5.11 11.09
N GLY A 319 -14.67 6.33 11.39
CA GLY A 319 -15.22 6.69 12.69
C GLY A 319 -16.42 5.82 13.07
N GLU A 320 -17.31 5.54 12.10
CA GLU A 320 -18.45 4.64 12.27
C GLU A 320 -17.99 3.17 12.35
N ILE A 321 -17.19 2.71 11.38
CA ILE A 321 -16.78 1.30 11.26
C ILE A 321 -15.91 0.81 12.43
N LEU A 322 -15.02 1.67 12.93
CA LEU A 322 -14.13 1.34 14.05
C LEU A 322 -14.69 1.80 15.40
N GLU A 323 -15.94 2.29 15.44
CA GLU A 323 -16.61 2.78 16.65
C GLU A 323 -15.72 3.76 17.44
N LEU A 324 -15.17 4.78 16.76
CA LEU A 324 -14.27 5.74 17.38
C LEU A 324 -15.09 6.78 18.15
N ASN A 325 -14.76 6.99 19.43
CA ASN A 325 -15.34 8.08 20.20
C ASN A 325 -14.81 9.41 19.64
N GLN A 326 -15.67 10.17 18.96
CA GLN A 326 -15.37 11.53 18.50
C GLN A 326 -15.40 12.54 19.66
#